data_AF-A0A1S3HWP6-F1
#
_entry.id   AF-A0A1S3HWP6-F1
#
_cell.length_a   1.000
_cell.length_b   1.000
_cell.length_c   1.000
_cell.angle_alpha   90.00
_cell.angle_beta   90.00
_cell.angle_gamma   90.00
#
_symmetry.space_group_name_H-M   'P 1'
#
loop_
_entity.id
_entity.type
_entity.pdbx_description
1 polymer ?
#
loop_
_entity_poly.entity_id
_entity_poly.type
_entity_poly.pdbx_seq_one_letter_code
_entity_poly.pdbx_strand_id
1 'polypeptide(L)'
;MKSSILVVLFLALVISCGLLVKIFITDKIRRPVINTSSLSSRSAPPFPGAKEDNIFWFAQVSDLHFSIFYDPARVSQLKEFCSTHIDAIKPKLVLVTGDLTDAKHKDLQGSGQFQEEWTLYNDVLKETGVLKKTTWLDIRGNHDAFDVPSLTNQKNFYRTYSAQGKKHFHSYQHVEILPFGKYIFNAVDACPNPGPRRPFNFFGMLTQDSLDTLEEFARASEKSNATIWFGHYPTSLIGMPEPGLRHVMRHGIAYMCGHLHTLAGLVPKMHTLQKEGYLELELGDWKDNRMYRVVAMDHDLMSFTDVHFDTWPVILITNPKDALYTLPDREPTGRMLKSTHIRLLVFSPGKILSVEVSIDTVQVGFAKQAKGPLYVLAWNPTDYSKGVHTIKGQTLYTVAMLTALLPLLYFRIMKERKTVNCLHLPRFFDVVNEILRRIYYVSVYNNTFYPLVIYIVYITIGPWFIGHVLDGHVGLCFLFGIYVNGTLIPSNLTYVYGFFQILMFVIPLILYTGWCIQHRLRNLKKDKAMDKPTCKNYVKDHWSFLLIVFLQVWFAYGGFFKAYGTMAFLLGPFRTWSAVLAIYLHRNASNVERQELEMKPELSEQQFIAVTRNEDSSHCGAVNKLNSIQ
;
A
#
# COMPACT_ATOMS: atom_id res chain seq x y z
N MET A 1 28.04 35.67 25.91
CA MET A 1 27.92 34.47 26.78
C MET A 1 26.53 34.24 27.37
N LYS A 2 25.82 35.26 27.89
CA LYS A 2 24.48 35.04 28.51
C LYS A 2 23.37 34.59 27.55
N SER A 3 23.38 35.03 26.29
CA SER A 3 22.36 34.64 25.29
C SER A 3 22.48 33.16 24.84
N SER A 4 23.72 32.65 24.75
CA SER A 4 23.99 31.26 24.35
C SER A 4 23.55 30.26 25.42
N ILE A 5 23.66 30.61 26.70
CA ILE A 5 23.21 29.76 27.82
C ILE A 5 21.68 29.70 27.86
N LEU A 6 20.98 30.79 27.55
CA LEU A 6 19.51 30.80 27.51
C LEU A 6 18.96 29.93 26.37
N VAL A 7 19.61 29.95 25.20
CA VAL A 7 19.25 29.10 24.05
C VAL A 7 19.52 27.62 24.36
N VAL A 8 20.63 27.30 25.03
CA VAL A 8 20.94 25.92 25.45
C VAL A 8 19.98 25.43 26.53
N LEU A 9 19.60 26.26 27.50
CA LEU A 9 18.60 25.93 28.52
C LEU A 9 17.21 25.77 27.91
N PHE A 10 16.83 26.59 26.93
CA PHE A 10 15.57 26.46 26.22
C PHE A 10 15.52 25.18 25.37
N LEU A 11 16.60 24.86 24.65
CA LEU A 11 16.73 23.59 23.93
C LEU A 11 16.71 22.39 24.88
N ALA A 12 17.39 22.48 26.03
CA ALA A 12 17.36 21.43 27.05
C ALA A 12 15.95 21.27 27.65
N LEU A 13 15.22 22.36 27.86
CA LEU A 13 13.83 22.34 28.33
C LEU A 13 12.91 21.70 27.27
N VAL A 14 13.03 22.08 26.00
CA VAL A 14 12.25 21.50 24.88
C VAL A 14 12.57 20.01 24.69
N ILE A 15 13.85 19.62 24.78
CA ILE A 15 14.27 18.22 24.71
C ILE A 15 13.77 17.43 25.91
N SER A 16 13.82 18.00 27.12
CA SER A 16 13.33 17.36 28.35
C SER A 16 11.80 17.22 28.38
N CYS A 17 11.05 18.24 27.91
CA CYS A 17 9.61 18.13 27.68
C CYS A 17 9.28 17.11 26.60
N GLY A 18 10.04 17.07 25.50
CA GLY A 18 9.90 16.04 24.45
C GLY A 18 10.19 14.63 24.95
N LEU A 19 11.18 14.46 25.85
CA LEU A 19 11.49 13.19 26.52
C LEU A 19 10.41 12.81 27.53
N LEU A 20 9.86 13.75 28.30
CA LEU A 20 8.75 13.51 29.23
C LEU A 20 7.49 13.10 28.48
N VAL A 21 7.15 13.76 27.37
CA VAL A 21 6.04 13.37 26.48
C VAL A 21 6.29 11.97 25.92
N LYS A 22 7.52 11.63 25.51
CA LYS A 22 7.87 10.28 25.05
C LYS A 22 7.74 9.22 26.15
N ILE A 23 8.09 9.54 27.40
CA ILE A 23 7.96 8.65 28.57
C ILE A 23 6.49 8.48 28.98
N PHE A 24 5.65 9.51 28.85
CA PHE A 24 4.20 9.41 29.09
C PHE A 24 3.42 8.73 27.95
N ILE A 25 3.90 8.80 26.70
CA ILE A 25 3.26 8.16 25.53
C ILE A 25 3.72 6.71 25.31
N THR A 26 4.88 6.30 25.88
CA THR A 26 5.32 4.89 25.83
C THR A 26 4.71 4.06 26.96
N ASP A 27 3.40 4.15 27.15
CA ASP A 27 2.71 3.05 27.81
C ASP A 27 2.66 1.90 26.78
N LYS A 28 3.57 0.94 26.93
CA LYS A 28 3.49 -0.33 26.20
C LYS A 28 2.07 -0.86 26.40
N ILE A 29 1.35 -1.13 25.32
CA ILE A 29 0.03 -1.79 25.34
C ILE A 29 0.13 -3.00 26.29
N ARG A 30 -0.32 -2.82 27.53
CA ARG A 30 -0.23 -3.83 28.57
C ARG A 30 -1.44 -4.72 28.35
N ARG A 31 -1.19 -5.91 27.81
CA ARG A 31 -2.27 -6.87 27.52
C ARG A 31 -2.98 -7.21 28.84
N PRO A 32 -4.31 -7.04 28.94
CA PRO A 32 -5.05 -7.59 30.06
C PRO A 32 -4.87 -9.12 30.09
N VAL A 33 -4.86 -9.67 31.30
CA VAL A 33 -4.81 -11.12 31.51
C VAL A 33 -6.08 -11.73 30.92
N ILE A 34 -5.91 -12.59 29.91
CA ILE A 34 -7.01 -13.24 29.19
C ILE A 34 -7.79 -14.14 30.15
N ASN A 35 -9.08 -13.87 30.34
CA ASN A 35 -9.95 -14.74 31.14
C ASN A 35 -10.44 -15.91 30.27
N THR A 36 -9.98 -17.13 30.55
CA THR A 36 -10.14 -18.30 29.65
C THR A 36 -11.59 -18.79 29.49
N SER A 37 -12.50 -18.40 30.39
CA SER A 37 -13.92 -18.77 30.35
C SER A 37 -14.73 -18.01 29.29
N SER A 38 -14.32 -16.80 28.89
CA SER A 38 -15.01 -15.99 27.87
C SER A 38 -14.67 -16.38 26.43
N LEU A 39 -13.60 -17.18 26.21
CA LEU A 39 -13.17 -17.61 24.89
C LEU A 39 -14.10 -18.67 24.25
N SER A 40 -14.82 -19.46 25.04
CA SER A 40 -15.58 -20.61 24.53
C SER A 40 -16.82 -20.21 23.71
N SER A 41 -17.60 -19.21 24.17
CA SER A 41 -18.76 -18.67 23.43
C SER A 41 -18.35 -17.81 22.23
N ARG A 42 -17.14 -17.24 22.27
CA ARG A 42 -16.56 -16.35 21.26
C ARG A 42 -15.70 -17.05 20.20
N SER A 43 -15.75 -18.38 20.20
CA SER A 43 -15.14 -19.27 19.20
C SER A 43 -16.20 -19.98 18.34
N ALA A 44 -17.42 -19.43 18.31
CA ALA A 44 -18.56 -19.93 17.54
C ALA A 44 -18.52 -19.43 16.08
N PRO A 45 -19.12 -20.17 15.13
CA PRO A 45 -19.26 -19.73 13.75
C PRO A 45 -20.04 -18.40 13.64
N PRO A 46 -19.96 -17.69 12.50
CA PRO A 46 -19.25 -18.07 11.27
C PRO A 46 -17.72 -17.94 11.40
N PHE A 47 -16.98 -18.78 10.68
CA PHE A 47 -15.50 -18.75 10.66
C PHE A 47 -14.98 -18.14 9.37
N PRO A 48 -13.92 -17.30 9.42
CA PRO A 48 -13.32 -16.75 8.22
C PRO A 48 -12.90 -17.85 7.23
N GLY A 49 -13.47 -17.80 6.02
CA GLY A 49 -13.27 -18.80 4.97
C GLY A 49 -13.00 -18.19 3.60
N ALA A 50 -13.34 -18.92 2.54
CA ALA A 50 -13.05 -18.52 1.16
C ALA A 50 -14.04 -17.50 0.56
N LYS A 51 -15.20 -17.26 1.18
CA LYS A 51 -16.31 -16.48 0.60
C LYS A 51 -16.31 -15.04 1.10
N GLU A 52 -16.92 -14.13 0.34
CA GLU A 52 -17.16 -12.73 0.75
C GLU A 52 -18.43 -12.62 1.61
N ASP A 53 -18.53 -13.43 2.65
CA ASP A 53 -19.57 -13.37 3.66
C ASP A 53 -19.05 -12.76 4.96
N ASN A 54 -19.99 -12.20 5.74
CA ASN A 54 -19.74 -11.60 7.06
C ASN A 54 -18.63 -10.53 7.08
N ILE A 55 -18.45 -9.80 5.98
CA ILE A 55 -17.45 -8.75 5.86
C ILE A 55 -18.04 -7.47 5.31
N PHE A 56 -17.66 -6.34 5.90
CA PHE A 56 -17.79 -5.02 5.29
C PHE A 56 -16.62 -4.14 5.71
N TRP A 57 -16.42 -3.04 4.99
CA TRP A 57 -15.34 -2.10 5.26
C TRP A 57 -15.83 -0.66 5.13
N PHE A 58 -15.13 0.23 5.81
CA PHE A 58 -15.36 1.65 5.83
C PHE A 58 -14.03 2.40 5.84
N ALA A 59 -14.07 3.72 5.67
CA ALA A 59 -12.87 4.55 5.72
C ALA A 59 -13.00 5.64 6.80
N GLN A 60 -11.87 6.19 7.21
CA GLN A 60 -11.77 7.37 8.07
C GLN A 60 -10.81 8.38 7.41
N VAL A 61 -11.18 9.66 7.45
CA VAL A 61 -10.30 10.80 7.19
C VAL A 61 -10.50 11.82 8.31
N SER A 62 -9.49 12.63 8.60
CA SER A 62 -9.53 13.59 9.71
C SER A 62 -8.77 14.86 9.36
N ASP A 63 -9.10 15.97 10.03
CA ASP A 63 -8.30 17.19 10.02
C ASP A 63 -8.05 17.68 8.59
N LEU A 64 -9.15 18.00 7.89
CA LEU A 64 -9.14 18.43 6.49
C LEU A 64 -8.52 19.81 6.31
N HIS A 65 -8.81 20.73 7.23
CA HIS A 65 -8.37 22.13 7.25
C HIS A 65 -8.48 22.81 5.89
N PHE A 66 -9.70 22.80 5.33
CA PHE A 66 -9.97 23.54 4.11
C PHE A 66 -9.73 25.02 4.35
N SER A 67 -8.82 25.61 3.58
CA SER A 67 -8.42 27.00 3.75
C SER A 67 -8.51 27.77 2.44
N ILE A 68 -9.02 29.00 2.53
CA ILE A 68 -8.93 29.97 1.43
C ILE A 68 -7.57 30.68 1.35
N PHE A 69 -6.72 30.49 2.36
CA PHE A 69 -5.41 31.15 2.47
C PHE A 69 -4.23 30.19 2.25
N TYR A 70 -4.41 28.90 2.55
CA TYR A 70 -3.31 27.93 2.60
C TYR A 70 -3.62 26.67 1.81
N ASP A 71 -2.58 26.17 1.14
CA ASP A 71 -2.52 24.87 0.45
C ASP A 71 -3.85 24.44 -0.22
N PRO A 72 -4.12 24.95 -1.44
CA PRO A 72 -5.31 24.55 -2.19
C PRO A 72 -5.31 23.06 -2.57
N ALA A 73 -4.17 22.35 -2.46
CA ALA A 73 -4.10 20.93 -2.74
C ALA A 73 -4.92 20.09 -1.75
N ARG A 74 -5.17 20.58 -0.52
CA ARG A 74 -6.06 19.90 0.44
C ARG A 74 -7.44 19.64 -0.15
N VAL A 75 -7.97 20.62 -0.88
CA VAL A 75 -9.29 20.56 -1.51
C VAL A 75 -9.24 19.70 -2.76
N SER A 76 -8.29 19.93 -3.67
CA SER A 76 -8.23 19.17 -4.93
C SER A 76 -7.93 17.69 -4.71
N GLN A 77 -7.06 17.35 -3.75
CA GLN A 77 -6.77 15.96 -3.40
C GLN A 77 -7.95 15.31 -2.68
N LEU A 78 -8.74 16.04 -1.89
CA LEU A 78 -9.96 15.45 -1.31
C LEU A 78 -11.02 15.20 -2.40
N LYS A 79 -11.11 16.07 -3.42
CA LYS A 79 -11.93 15.80 -4.62
C LYS A 79 -11.49 14.53 -5.32
N GLU A 80 -10.18 14.32 -5.48
CA GLU A 80 -9.62 13.10 -6.05
C GLU A 80 -9.88 11.88 -5.15
N PHE A 81 -9.73 12.00 -3.83
CA PHE A 81 -10.08 10.94 -2.87
C PHE A 81 -11.53 10.49 -3.06
N CYS A 82 -12.47 11.45 -3.09
CA CYS A 82 -13.90 11.18 -3.31
C CYS A 82 -14.23 10.61 -4.71
N SER A 83 -13.41 10.89 -5.71
CA SER A 83 -13.67 10.50 -7.11
C SER A 83 -12.90 9.27 -7.57
N THR A 84 -11.79 8.93 -6.91
CA THR A 84 -10.89 7.83 -7.29
C THR A 84 -10.82 6.80 -6.18
N HIS A 85 -10.46 7.22 -4.96
CA HIS A 85 -10.28 6.30 -3.84
C HIS A 85 -11.60 5.72 -3.37
N ILE A 86 -12.63 6.55 -3.20
CA ILE A 86 -13.96 6.06 -2.82
C ILE A 86 -14.55 5.15 -3.91
N ASP A 87 -14.30 5.41 -5.19
CA ASP A 87 -14.79 4.56 -6.29
C ASP A 87 -14.04 3.22 -6.38
N ALA A 88 -12.75 3.21 -6.04
CA ALA A 88 -11.93 2.00 -6.01
C ALA A 88 -12.16 1.17 -4.73
N ILE A 89 -12.26 1.82 -3.57
CA ILE A 89 -12.45 1.17 -2.27
C ILE A 89 -13.90 0.76 -2.07
N LYS A 90 -14.86 1.59 -2.52
CA LYS A 90 -16.30 1.42 -2.30
C LYS A 90 -16.65 1.16 -0.82
N PRO A 91 -16.17 2.00 0.11
CA PRO A 91 -16.45 1.81 1.53
C PRO A 91 -17.95 1.97 1.79
N LYS A 92 -18.47 1.20 2.73
CA LYS A 92 -19.88 1.28 3.14
C LYS A 92 -20.24 2.64 3.72
N LEU A 93 -19.30 3.21 4.47
CA LEU A 93 -19.37 4.57 5.02
C LEU A 93 -17.97 5.18 5.14
N VAL A 94 -17.92 6.50 5.34
CA VAL A 94 -16.70 7.26 5.60
C VAL A 94 -16.92 8.09 6.87
N LEU A 95 -16.03 7.95 7.83
CA LEU A 95 -15.96 8.79 9.03
C LEU A 95 -15.09 10.02 8.72
N VAL A 96 -15.59 11.22 9.01
CA VAL A 96 -14.80 12.46 8.95
C VAL A 96 -14.73 13.07 10.34
N THR A 97 -13.59 12.89 10.99
CA THR A 97 -13.41 13.11 12.43
C THR A 97 -13.01 14.55 12.79
N GLY A 98 -13.64 15.54 12.15
CA GLY A 98 -13.52 16.95 12.52
C GLY A 98 -12.43 17.74 11.80
N ASP A 99 -12.36 19.02 12.16
CA ASP A 99 -11.55 20.07 11.54
C ASP A 99 -11.73 20.09 10.01
N LEU A 100 -12.99 20.24 9.60
CA LEU A 100 -13.39 20.30 8.21
C LEU A 100 -12.82 21.56 7.54
N THR A 101 -12.81 22.66 8.27
CA THR A 101 -12.30 23.98 7.85
C THR A 101 -11.06 24.39 8.63
N ASP A 102 -10.24 25.30 8.09
CA ASP A 102 -9.05 25.78 8.80
C ASP A 102 -9.33 26.97 9.72
N ALA A 103 -10.34 27.79 9.43
CA ALA A 103 -10.85 28.82 10.36
C ALA A 103 -9.77 29.75 10.95
N LYS A 104 -8.64 29.93 10.24
CA LYS A 104 -7.49 30.76 10.62
C LYS A 104 -7.39 31.95 9.69
N HIS A 105 -7.05 33.11 10.25
CA HIS A 105 -6.74 34.28 9.43
C HIS A 105 -5.43 34.08 8.66
N LYS A 106 -5.26 34.83 7.55
CA LYS A 106 -4.09 34.79 6.66
C LYS A 106 -2.73 35.05 7.34
N ASP A 107 -2.72 35.72 8.48
CA ASP A 107 -1.50 35.98 9.27
C ASP A 107 -1.21 34.90 10.32
N LEU A 108 -2.06 33.87 10.44
CA LEU A 108 -2.04 32.83 11.46
C LEU A 108 -2.14 33.34 12.91
N GLN A 109 -2.50 34.61 13.15
CA GLN A 109 -2.58 35.16 14.51
C GLN A 109 -3.97 35.05 15.11
N GLY A 110 -5.01 35.13 14.29
CA GLY A 110 -6.41 35.01 14.72
C GLY A 110 -7.12 33.74 14.22
N SER A 111 -8.37 33.58 14.68
CA SER A 111 -9.31 32.59 14.17
C SER A 111 -10.72 33.16 14.07
N GLY A 112 -11.51 32.62 13.15
CA GLY A 112 -12.93 32.93 12.96
C GLY A 112 -13.54 31.99 11.92
N GLN A 113 -14.83 32.17 11.61
CA GLN A 113 -15.50 31.37 10.57
C GLN A 113 -15.49 32.08 9.21
N PHE A 114 -15.04 31.38 8.17
CA PHE A 114 -15.05 31.85 6.78
C PHE A 114 -16.03 31.01 5.97
N GLN A 115 -17.12 31.61 5.51
CA GLN A 115 -18.18 30.90 4.78
C GLN A 115 -17.66 30.26 3.49
N GLU A 116 -16.63 30.84 2.88
CA GLU A 116 -15.96 30.34 1.69
C GLU A 116 -15.29 28.98 1.92
N GLU A 117 -14.64 28.75 3.07
CA GLU A 117 -14.04 27.45 3.42
C GLU A 117 -15.11 26.35 3.54
N TRP A 118 -16.24 26.70 4.15
CA TRP A 118 -17.40 25.81 4.24
C TRP A 118 -18.05 25.54 2.88
N THR A 119 -18.07 26.55 2.01
CA THR A 119 -18.56 26.41 0.63
C THR A 119 -17.65 25.47 -0.14
N LEU A 120 -16.32 25.60 -0.03
CA LEU A 120 -15.36 24.67 -0.62
C LEU A 120 -15.61 23.23 -0.16
N TYR A 121 -15.80 22.99 1.14
CA TYR A 121 -16.10 21.65 1.65
C TYR A 121 -17.39 21.09 1.06
N ASN A 122 -18.46 21.88 1.07
CA ASN A 122 -19.75 21.46 0.53
C ASN A 122 -19.71 21.21 -0.99
N ASP A 123 -18.93 22.01 -1.73
CA ASP A 123 -18.74 21.86 -3.17
C ASP A 123 -17.99 20.58 -3.50
N VAL A 124 -16.97 20.19 -2.72
CA VAL A 124 -16.33 18.87 -2.85
C VAL A 124 -17.37 17.76 -2.76
N LEU A 125 -18.24 17.80 -1.75
CA LEU A 125 -19.28 16.76 -1.56
C LEU A 125 -20.29 16.73 -2.72
N LYS A 126 -20.67 17.89 -3.25
CA LYS A 126 -21.63 18.04 -4.36
C LYS A 126 -21.04 17.62 -5.70
N GLU A 127 -19.90 18.20 -6.08
CA GLU A 127 -19.27 18.00 -7.38
C GLU A 127 -18.84 16.55 -7.59
N THR A 128 -18.28 15.92 -6.56
CA THR A 128 -17.86 14.51 -6.63
C THR A 128 -19.02 13.53 -6.50
N GLY A 129 -20.19 14.02 -6.05
CA GLY A 129 -21.37 13.21 -5.77
C GLY A 129 -21.15 12.16 -4.69
N VAL A 130 -20.15 12.32 -3.81
CA VAL A 130 -19.72 11.28 -2.85
C VAL A 130 -20.84 10.81 -1.92
N LEU A 131 -21.78 11.70 -1.58
CA LEU A 131 -22.95 11.38 -0.76
C LEU A 131 -23.92 10.37 -1.41
N LYS A 132 -23.83 10.16 -2.72
CA LYS A 132 -24.57 9.12 -3.45
C LYS A 132 -23.80 7.80 -3.54
N LYS A 133 -22.50 7.83 -3.27
CA LYS A 133 -21.57 6.69 -3.41
C LYS A 133 -21.39 5.95 -2.09
N THR A 134 -21.40 6.67 -0.98
CA THR A 134 -21.15 6.13 0.37
C THR A 134 -21.83 6.99 1.44
N THR A 135 -22.10 6.41 2.61
CA THR A 135 -22.61 7.18 3.75
C THR A 135 -21.49 8.01 4.34
N TRP A 136 -21.64 9.34 4.34
CA TRP A 136 -20.62 10.28 4.82
C TRP A 136 -20.99 10.79 6.21
N LEU A 137 -20.24 10.40 7.24
CA LEU A 137 -20.50 10.71 8.64
C LEU A 137 -19.46 11.72 9.16
N ASP A 138 -19.75 13.01 9.01
CA ASP A 138 -18.89 14.08 9.52
C ASP A 138 -19.32 14.57 10.90
N ILE A 139 -18.34 14.99 11.70
CA ILE A 139 -18.52 15.65 13.00
C ILE A 139 -17.63 16.91 13.03
N ARG A 140 -17.88 17.84 13.94
CA ARG A 140 -17.08 19.06 14.08
C ARG A 140 -15.77 18.79 14.82
N GLY A 141 -14.72 19.53 14.45
CA GLY A 141 -13.53 19.73 15.28
C GLY A 141 -13.46 21.13 15.90
N ASN A 142 -12.38 21.44 16.60
CA ASN A 142 -12.22 22.75 17.25
C ASN A 142 -12.23 23.91 16.26
N HIS A 143 -11.66 23.72 15.07
CA HIS A 143 -11.62 24.75 14.03
C HIS A 143 -13.00 25.10 13.51
N ASP A 144 -13.86 24.09 13.39
CA ASP A 144 -15.25 24.23 12.96
C ASP A 144 -16.13 24.96 14.00
N ALA A 145 -15.59 25.20 15.21
CA ALA A 145 -16.26 25.87 16.31
C ALA A 145 -15.61 27.21 16.71
N PHE A 146 -14.56 27.68 16.03
CA PHE A 146 -13.94 28.97 16.38
C PHE A 146 -14.89 30.15 16.13
N ASP A 147 -15.03 31.06 17.10
CA ASP A 147 -15.89 32.26 16.99
C ASP A 147 -17.38 31.94 16.72
N VAL A 148 -17.87 30.81 17.25
CA VAL A 148 -19.27 30.38 17.11
C VAL A 148 -20.02 30.63 18.43
N PRO A 149 -20.93 31.63 18.51
CA PRO A 149 -21.56 32.02 19.78
C PRO A 149 -22.54 30.98 20.34
N SER A 150 -23.17 30.19 19.49
CA SER A 150 -24.04 29.09 19.89
C SER A 150 -24.28 28.16 18.69
N LEU A 151 -24.78 26.96 18.97
CA LEU A 151 -25.09 25.95 17.93
C LEU A 151 -26.21 26.39 16.98
N THR A 152 -27.12 27.23 17.47
CA THR A 152 -28.23 27.78 16.69
C THR A 152 -27.85 29.06 15.97
N ASN A 153 -26.67 29.63 16.23
CA ASN A 153 -26.19 30.85 15.61
C ASN A 153 -25.94 30.65 14.11
N GLN A 154 -26.18 31.70 13.32
CA GLN A 154 -25.96 31.67 11.87
C GLN A 154 -24.49 31.46 11.48
N LYS A 155 -23.55 31.80 12.37
CA LYS A 155 -22.11 31.51 12.19
C LYS A 155 -21.76 30.03 12.33
N ASN A 156 -22.66 29.17 12.83
CA ASN A 156 -22.43 27.73 12.88
C ASN A 156 -22.64 27.11 11.49
N PHE A 157 -21.68 27.31 10.59
CA PHE A 157 -21.77 26.88 9.21
C PHE A 157 -21.76 25.35 9.04
N TYR A 158 -21.28 24.59 10.02
CA TYR A 158 -21.45 23.12 10.05
C TYR A 158 -22.90 22.72 9.80
N ARG A 159 -23.86 23.41 10.41
CA ARG A 159 -25.31 23.14 10.24
C ARG A 159 -25.77 23.23 8.78
N THR A 160 -25.14 24.10 8.01
CA THR A 160 -25.60 24.45 6.66
C THR A 160 -24.83 23.69 5.58
N TYR A 161 -23.52 23.50 5.78
CA TYR A 161 -22.59 23.05 4.74
C TYR A 161 -22.15 21.61 4.90
N SER A 162 -22.18 21.05 6.10
CA SER A 162 -21.76 19.66 6.33
C SER A 162 -22.82 18.64 5.90
N ALA A 163 -22.43 17.36 5.84
CA ALA A 163 -23.33 16.27 5.51
C ALA A 163 -24.32 15.99 6.63
N GLN A 164 -23.84 15.91 7.88
CA GLN A 164 -24.65 15.51 9.03
C GLN A 164 -25.20 16.71 9.82
N GLY A 165 -24.54 17.86 9.81
CA GLY A 165 -24.94 19.06 10.55
C GLY A 165 -26.34 19.60 10.23
N LYS A 166 -26.88 19.26 9.06
CA LYS A 166 -28.26 19.62 8.66
C LYS A 166 -29.31 18.90 9.49
N LYS A 167 -28.99 17.70 9.97
CA LYS A 167 -29.89 16.83 10.76
C LYS A 167 -29.46 16.78 12.23
N HIS A 168 -28.17 16.86 12.49
CA HIS A 168 -27.56 16.64 13.80
C HIS A 168 -26.73 17.83 14.22
N PHE A 169 -27.20 18.55 15.24
CA PHE A 169 -26.52 19.76 15.75
C PHE A 169 -25.35 19.44 16.70
N HIS A 170 -25.25 18.17 17.11
CA HIS A 170 -24.40 17.63 18.16
C HIS A 170 -24.06 16.17 17.85
N SER A 171 -23.49 15.48 18.84
CA SER A 171 -23.40 14.02 18.90
C SER A 171 -24.63 13.32 18.33
N TYR A 172 -24.40 12.28 17.54
CA TYR A 172 -25.45 11.51 16.89
C TYR A 172 -25.06 10.04 16.78
N GLN A 173 -26.05 9.18 16.55
CA GLN A 173 -25.85 7.75 16.36
C GLN A 173 -26.29 7.34 14.96
N HIS A 174 -25.40 6.68 14.22
CA HIS A 174 -25.69 6.01 12.96
C HIS A 174 -25.75 4.49 13.18
N VAL A 175 -26.78 3.85 12.65
CA VAL A 175 -26.98 2.40 12.76
C VAL A 175 -26.88 1.78 11.37
N GLU A 176 -25.91 0.88 11.20
CA GLU A 176 -25.72 0.12 9.98
C GLU A 176 -26.22 -1.32 10.18
N ILE A 177 -27.27 -1.71 9.46
CA ILE A 177 -27.86 -3.05 9.50
C ILE A 177 -27.45 -3.80 8.24
N LEU A 178 -26.73 -4.90 8.42
CA LEU A 178 -26.27 -5.79 7.36
C LEU A 178 -26.92 -7.17 7.53
N PRO A 179 -26.94 -8.02 6.48
CA PRO A 179 -27.54 -9.36 6.56
C PRO A 179 -26.97 -10.25 7.67
N PHE A 180 -25.77 -9.93 8.16
CA PHE A 180 -25.03 -10.72 9.15
C PHE A 180 -24.84 -10.00 10.49
N GLY A 181 -25.34 -8.76 10.66
CA GLY A 181 -25.16 -8.07 11.92
C GLY A 181 -25.59 -6.60 11.93
N LYS A 182 -25.64 -6.06 13.15
CA LYS A 182 -25.91 -4.65 13.43
C LYS A 182 -24.63 -3.98 13.93
N TYR A 183 -24.18 -2.93 13.26
CA TYR A 183 -22.97 -2.17 13.60
C TYR A 183 -23.34 -0.73 13.87
N ILE A 184 -22.85 -0.15 14.97
CA ILE A 184 -23.27 1.18 15.42
C ILE A 184 -22.07 2.12 15.44
N PHE A 185 -22.29 3.33 14.95
CA PHE A 185 -21.32 4.41 14.87
C PHE A 185 -21.83 5.60 15.67
N ASN A 186 -21.18 5.89 16.80
CA ASN A 186 -21.57 6.98 17.71
C ASN A 186 -20.61 8.16 17.52
N ALA A 187 -21.13 9.26 17.00
CA ALA A 187 -20.40 10.51 16.85
C ALA A 187 -20.39 11.29 18.18
N VAL A 188 -19.21 11.76 18.60
CA VAL A 188 -19.00 12.52 19.82
C VAL A 188 -18.59 13.94 19.45
N ASP A 189 -19.49 14.88 19.68
CA ASP A 189 -19.20 16.32 19.62
C ASP A 189 -18.74 16.81 20.99
N ALA A 190 -17.45 17.02 21.14
CA ALA A 190 -16.84 17.59 22.35
C ALA A 190 -16.41 19.05 22.15
N CYS A 191 -16.89 19.74 21.10
CA CYS A 191 -16.56 21.15 20.91
C CYS A 191 -17.26 22.02 21.96
N PRO A 192 -16.55 22.96 22.62
CA PRO A 192 -17.17 23.89 23.55
C PRO A 192 -18.31 24.69 22.90
N ASN A 193 -19.33 24.97 23.69
CA ASN A 193 -20.47 25.81 23.31
C ASN A 193 -20.76 26.83 24.43
N PRO A 194 -20.49 28.13 24.23
CA PRO A 194 -20.00 28.78 23.00
C PRO A 194 -18.60 28.31 22.61
N GLY A 195 -18.28 28.40 21.31
CA GLY A 195 -16.97 28.08 20.76
C GLY A 195 -16.07 29.34 20.68
N PRO A 196 -15.14 29.54 21.64
CA PRO A 196 -14.25 30.69 21.62
C PRO A 196 -13.27 30.66 20.44
N ARG A 197 -12.55 31.76 20.24
CA ARG A 197 -11.39 31.78 19.34
C ARG A 197 -10.25 30.96 19.95
N ARG A 198 -9.27 30.61 19.12
CA ARG A 198 -7.98 30.08 19.59
C ARG A 198 -7.36 30.99 20.67
N PRO A 199 -6.53 30.46 21.58
CA PRO A 199 -6.07 29.06 21.68
C PRO A 199 -6.92 28.16 22.59
N PHE A 200 -7.92 28.70 23.28
CA PHE A 200 -8.59 27.99 24.38
C PHE A 200 -9.50 26.83 23.95
N ASN A 201 -9.81 26.74 22.65
CA ASN A 201 -10.54 25.63 22.05
C ASN A 201 -9.67 24.41 21.67
N PHE A 202 -8.41 24.37 22.11
CA PHE A 202 -7.58 23.17 21.96
C PHE A 202 -8.08 21.99 22.81
N PHE A 203 -8.81 22.27 23.90
CA PHE A 203 -9.42 21.23 24.73
C PHE A 203 -10.92 21.14 24.45
N GLY A 204 -11.40 19.92 24.26
CA GLY A 204 -12.82 19.62 24.19
C GLY A 204 -13.47 19.67 25.57
N MET A 205 -14.79 19.82 25.61
CA MET A 205 -15.59 19.83 26.83
C MET A 205 -16.88 19.04 26.64
N LEU A 206 -17.20 18.16 27.59
CA LEU A 206 -18.50 17.50 27.67
C LEU A 206 -19.20 17.87 28.98
N THR A 207 -20.45 18.31 28.89
CA THR A 207 -21.33 18.56 30.04
C THR A 207 -21.96 17.26 30.53
N GLN A 208 -22.60 17.29 31.70
CA GLN A 208 -23.36 16.14 32.18
C GLN A 208 -24.48 15.75 31.20
N ASP A 209 -25.27 16.71 30.71
CA ASP A 209 -26.31 16.46 29.70
C ASP A 209 -25.77 15.80 28.42
N SER A 210 -24.54 16.17 28.01
CA SER A 210 -23.87 15.55 26.87
C SER A 210 -23.52 14.09 27.19
N LEU A 211 -22.97 13.82 28.38
CA LEU A 211 -22.67 12.46 28.82
C LEU A 211 -23.94 11.60 28.94
N ASP A 212 -25.03 12.13 29.49
CA ASP A 212 -26.30 11.42 29.63
C ASP A 212 -26.85 11.00 28.25
N THR A 213 -26.74 11.89 27.25
CA THR A 213 -27.08 11.58 25.85
C THR A 213 -26.19 10.47 25.27
N LEU A 214 -24.89 10.53 25.52
CA LEU A 214 -23.96 9.49 25.05
C LEU A 214 -24.20 8.15 25.79
N GLU A 215 -24.64 8.17 27.04
CA GLU A 215 -25.07 6.97 27.76
C GLU A 215 -26.33 6.35 27.17
N GLU A 216 -27.28 7.16 26.67
CA GLU A 216 -28.40 6.65 25.88
C GLU A 216 -27.92 5.98 24.59
N PHE A 217 -26.94 6.55 23.89
CA PHE A 217 -26.34 5.91 22.72
C PHE A 217 -25.66 4.59 23.08
N ALA A 218 -24.95 4.54 24.21
CA ALA A 218 -24.31 3.32 24.71
C ALA A 218 -25.34 2.23 25.05
N ARG A 219 -26.46 2.59 25.69
CA ARG A 219 -27.57 1.66 25.97
C ARG A 219 -28.24 1.15 24.69
N ALA A 220 -28.47 2.03 23.71
CA ALA A 220 -29.00 1.64 22.40
C ALA A 220 -28.06 0.70 21.63
N SER A 221 -26.78 0.68 22.01
CA SER A 221 -25.72 -0.13 21.41
C SER A 221 -25.58 -1.55 21.94
N GLU A 222 -26.19 -1.91 23.07
CA GLU A 222 -25.92 -3.18 23.77
C GLU A 222 -26.17 -4.44 22.95
N LYS A 223 -27.12 -4.40 21.99
CA LYS A 223 -27.48 -5.53 21.12
C LYS A 223 -26.82 -5.49 19.73
N SER A 224 -25.73 -4.74 19.58
CA SER A 224 -24.95 -4.68 18.33
C SER A 224 -23.85 -5.73 18.28
N ASN A 225 -23.44 -6.11 17.07
CA ASN A 225 -22.24 -6.93 16.85
C ASN A 225 -20.98 -6.16 17.23
N ALA A 226 -20.96 -4.85 16.94
CA ALA A 226 -19.90 -3.94 17.34
C ALA A 226 -20.42 -2.51 17.43
N THR A 227 -19.82 -1.75 18.35
CA THR A 227 -19.99 -0.30 18.43
C THR A 227 -18.64 0.38 18.27
N ILE A 228 -18.58 1.32 17.34
CA ILE A 228 -17.45 2.19 17.07
C ILE A 228 -17.86 3.61 17.45
N TRP A 229 -17.03 4.28 18.23
CA TRP A 229 -17.19 5.68 18.55
C TRP A 229 -16.24 6.49 17.68
N PHE A 230 -16.61 7.71 17.37
CA PHE A 230 -15.72 8.62 16.65
C PHE A 230 -15.99 10.07 17.05
N GLY A 231 -14.96 10.89 17.00
CA GLY A 231 -15.01 12.29 17.41
C GLY A 231 -13.74 12.99 16.96
N HIS A 232 -13.55 14.23 17.38
CA HIS A 232 -12.36 14.98 16.95
C HIS A 232 -11.21 14.84 17.95
N TYR A 233 -11.45 15.18 19.21
CA TYR A 233 -10.41 15.20 20.23
C TYR A 233 -10.08 13.79 20.74
N PRO A 234 -8.80 13.48 21.00
CA PRO A 234 -8.40 12.37 21.85
C PRO A 234 -9.03 12.52 23.24
N THR A 235 -9.37 11.40 23.88
CA THR A 235 -10.09 11.45 25.16
C THR A 235 -9.30 12.13 26.27
N SER A 236 -7.96 12.16 26.16
CA SER A 236 -7.08 12.89 27.09
C SER A 236 -7.15 14.40 26.98
N LEU A 237 -7.77 14.93 25.93
CA LEU A 237 -7.92 16.38 25.69
C LEU A 237 -9.36 16.85 25.85
N ILE A 238 -10.22 16.06 26.49
CA ILE A 238 -11.61 16.43 26.76
C ILE A 238 -11.82 16.57 28.27
N GLY A 239 -12.23 17.77 28.72
CA GLY A 239 -12.66 18.01 30.09
C GLY A 239 -14.12 17.58 30.29
N MET A 240 -14.41 16.88 31.38
CA MET A 240 -15.76 16.35 31.64
C MET A 240 -15.95 15.95 33.12
N PRO A 241 -17.21 15.81 33.60
CA PRO A 241 -17.52 15.14 34.87
C PRO A 241 -17.16 13.65 34.85
N GLU A 242 -16.88 13.09 36.02
CA GLU A 242 -16.74 11.64 36.23
C GLU A 242 -18.11 10.93 36.15
N PRO A 243 -18.21 9.69 35.65
CA PRO A 243 -17.12 8.77 35.28
C PRO A 243 -16.55 9.00 33.85
N GLY A 244 -17.11 9.96 33.11
CA GLY A 244 -16.59 10.44 31.84
C GLY A 244 -16.80 9.53 30.62
N LEU A 245 -16.40 10.04 29.46
CA LEU A 245 -16.56 9.45 28.14
C LEU A 245 -15.91 8.07 28.01
N ARG A 246 -14.74 7.85 28.64
CA ARG A 246 -14.09 6.53 28.60
C ARG A 246 -14.98 5.45 29.22
N HIS A 247 -15.67 5.80 30.31
CA HIS A 247 -16.66 4.92 30.92
C HIS A 247 -17.88 4.72 30.03
N VAL A 248 -18.39 5.77 29.37
CA VAL A 248 -19.51 5.65 28.43
C VAL A 248 -19.18 4.70 27.27
N MET A 249 -17.96 4.81 26.73
CA MET A 249 -17.49 4.01 25.60
C MET A 249 -17.02 2.60 26.00
N ARG A 250 -17.09 2.22 27.28
CA ARG A 250 -16.57 0.96 27.82
C ARG A 250 -17.16 -0.31 27.21
N HIS A 251 -18.14 -0.24 26.31
CA HIS A 251 -18.66 -1.40 25.57
C HIS A 251 -18.27 -1.42 24.08
N GLY A 252 -17.64 -0.35 23.59
CA GLY A 252 -17.18 -0.23 22.20
C GLY A 252 -15.93 -1.06 21.89
N ILE A 253 -15.63 -1.14 20.59
CA ILE A 253 -14.40 -1.76 20.06
C ILE A 253 -13.31 -0.71 19.89
N ALA A 254 -13.69 0.46 19.39
CA ALA A 254 -12.76 1.56 19.14
C ALA A 254 -13.40 2.94 19.29
N TYR A 255 -12.58 3.93 19.62
CA TYR A 255 -12.81 5.37 19.46
C TYR A 255 -11.83 5.89 18.40
N MET A 256 -12.34 6.43 17.30
CA MET A 256 -11.55 6.95 16.18
C MET A 256 -11.57 8.48 16.18
N CYS A 257 -10.39 9.10 16.22
CA CYS A 257 -10.27 10.55 16.36
C CYS A 257 -9.14 11.15 15.50
N GLY A 258 -8.95 12.46 15.61
CA GLY A 258 -7.90 13.27 14.97
C GLY A 258 -7.25 14.25 15.95
N HIS A 259 -7.02 15.49 15.52
CA HIS A 259 -6.63 16.67 16.31
C HIS A 259 -5.13 16.93 16.55
N LEU A 260 -4.27 15.93 16.79
CA LEU A 260 -2.84 16.17 17.10
C LEU A 260 -1.92 16.15 15.89
N HIS A 261 -2.41 15.80 14.69
CA HIS A 261 -1.64 15.86 13.44
C HIS A 261 -0.30 15.11 13.52
N THR A 262 -0.27 13.92 14.12
CA THR A 262 0.95 13.11 14.35
C THR A 262 2.04 13.83 15.17
N LEU A 263 1.69 14.89 15.91
CA LEU A 263 2.61 15.81 16.55
C LEU A 263 3.69 16.29 15.58
N ALA A 264 3.27 16.77 14.41
CA ALA A 264 4.15 17.20 13.31
C ALA A 264 5.12 16.10 12.84
N GLY A 265 4.63 14.86 12.75
CA GLY A 265 5.38 13.68 12.30
C GLY A 265 6.22 13.00 13.39
N LEU A 266 6.28 13.55 14.61
CA LEU A 266 7.07 12.97 15.71
C LEU A 266 6.45 11.67 16.24
N VAL A 267 5.13 11.53 16.14
CA VAL A 267 4.38 10.36 16.59
C VAL A 267 3.44 9.92 15.47
N PRO A 268 3.94 9.17 14.47
CA PRO A 268 3.15 8.77 13.30
C PRO A 268 2.07 7.72 13.60
N LYS A 269 2.10 7.08 14.78
CA LYS A 269 1.09 6.12 15.24
C LYS A 269 0.62 6.51 16.64
N MET A 270 -0.54 7.16 16.71
CA MET A 270 -1.15 7.64 17.95
C MET A 270 -2.28 6.71 18.36
N HIS A 271 -1.91 5.47 18.67
CA HIS A 271 -2.84 4.40 19.02
C HIS A 271 -2.63 4.01 20.48
N THR A 272 -3.70 3.83 21.22
CA THR A 272 -3.65 3.37 22.60
C THR A 272 -4.76 2.35 22.89
N LEU A 273 -4.51 1.48 23.86
CA LEU A 273 -5.52 0.61 24.44
C LEU A 273 -5.95 1.25 25.76
N GLN A 274 -7.21 1.69 25.83
CA GLN A 274 -7.74 2.30 27.03
C GLN A 274 -7.87 1.28 28.16
N LYS A 275 -7.88 1.75 29.42
CA LYS A 275 -8.00 0.89 30.60
C LYS A 275 -9.31 0.08 30.59
N GLU A 276 -10.34 0.64 30.00
CA GLU A 276 -11.64 0.02 29.77
C GLU A 276 -11.59 -1.07 28.67
N GLY A 277 -10.48 -1.23 27.94
CA GLY A 277 -10.24 -2.34 27.03
C GLY A 277 -10.71 -2.14 25.59
N TYR A 278 -10.93 -0.90 25.15
CA TYR A 278 -11.19 -0.54 23.75
C TYR A 278 -10.01 0.24 23.16
N LEU A 279 -9.89 0.26 21.83
CA LEU A 279 -8.82 0.98 21.14
C LEU A 279 -9.17 2.47 20.98
N GLU A 280 -8.25 3.36 21.28
CA GLU A 280 -8.33 4.76 20.84
C GLU A 280 -7.30 4.98 19.74
N LEU A 281 -7.79 5.36 18.56
CA LEU A 281 -7.04 5.33 17.32
C LEU A 281 -7.09 6.72 16.67
N GLU A 282 -6.13 7.56 17.02
CA GLU A 282 -5.99 8.86 16.38
C GLU A 282 -5.31 8.70 15.02
N LEU A 283 -5.95 9.22 13.97
CA LEU A 283 -5.46 9.16 12.60
C LEU A 283 -4.57 10.37 12.30
N GLY A 284 -3.51 10.15 11.52
CA GLY A 284 -2.74 11.27 10.97
C GLY A 284 -3.62 12.17 10.10
N ASP A 285 -3.30 13.45 10.07
CA ASP A 285 -4.18 14.45 9.45
C ASP A 285 -4.15 14.40 7.92
N TRP A 286 -5.24 14.90 7.33
CA TRP A 286 -5.27 15.20 5.92
C TRP A 286 -4.43 16.44 5.61
N LYS A 287 -4.52 17.50 6.43
CA LYS A 287 -3.95 18.85 6.24
C LYS A 287 -2.50 18.91 5.76
N ASP A 288 -1.60 18.13 6.33
CA ASP A 288 -0.17 18.12 6.07
C ASP A 288 0.31 16.71 5.65
N ASN A 289 -0.24 15.65 6.27
CA ASN A 289 0.22 14.27 6.05
C ASN A 289 -0.60 13.48 5.01
N ARG A 290 -1.74 14.01 4.54
CA ARG A 290 -2.64 13.36 3.56
C ARG A 290 -2.95 11.90 3.89
N MET A 291 -3.22 11.62 5.16
CA MET A 291 -3.51 10.26 5.61
C MET A 291 -5.02 9.99 5.59
N TYR A 292 -5.36 8.74 5.31
CA TYR A 292 -6.67 8.17 5.53
C TYR A 292 -6.52 6.75 6.08
N ARG A 293 -7.58 6.20 6.67
CA ARG A 293 -7.60 4.83 7.19
C ARG A 293 -8.66 4.02 6.50
N VAL A 294 -8.35 2.75 6.20
CA VAL A 294 -9.34 1.75 5.79
C VAL A 294 -9.52 0.77 6.93
N VAL A 295 -10.77 0.50 7.30
CA VAL A 295 -11.15 -0.41 8.38
C VAL A 295 -12.08 -1.48 7.83
N ALA A 296 -11.90 -2.71 8.27
CA ALA A 296 -12.78 -3.84 7.94
C ALA A 296 -13.28 -4.52 9.21
N MET A 297 -14.56 -4.84 9.21
CA MET A 297 -15.16 -5.80 10.12
C MET A 297 -15.31 -7.11 9.35
N ASP A 298 -14.47 -8.10 9.65
CA ASP A 298 -14.47 -9.41 8.98
C ASP A 298 -14.80 -10.48 10.02
N HIS A 299 -16.00 -11.05 9.93
CA HIS A 299 -16.55 -11.97 10.93
C HIS A 299 -16.51 -11.36 12.35
N ASP A 300 -16.93 -10.10 12.46
CA ASP A 300 -16.91 -9.27 13.68
C ASP A 300 -15.51 -9.00 14.26
N LEU A 301 -14.44 -9.28 13.53
CA LEU A 301 -13.07 -8.90 13.87
C LEU A 301 -12.71 -7.58 13.17
N MET A 302 -12.29 -6.57 13.93
CA MET A 302 -11.88 -5.27 13.42
C MET A 302 -10.40 -5.28 13.04
N SER A 303 -10.09 -5.05 11.77
CA SER A 303 -8.73 -4.79 11.27
C SER A 303 -8.69 -3.46 10.54
N PHE A 304 -7.54 -2.78 10.54
CA PHE A 304 -7.40 -1.51 9.84
C PHE A 304 -5.98 -1.31 9.32
N THR A 305 -5.84 -0.39 8.35
CA THR A 305 -4.56 0.10 7.88
C THR A 305 -4.64 1.61 7.64
N ASP A 306 -3.58 2.31 8.03
CA ASP A 306 -3.40 3.73 7.76
C ASP A 306 -2.62 3.86 6.45
N VAL A 307 -3.05 4.78 5.60
CA VAL A 307 -2.63 4.85 4.21
C VAL A 307 -2.39 6.31 3.85
N HIS A 308 -1.23 6.60 3.28
CA HIS A 308 -1.00 7.88 2.65
C HIS A 308 -1.81 7.95 1.35
N PHE A 309 -2.46 9.07 1.07
CA PHE A 309 -3.34 9.30 -0.08
C PHE A 309 -2.78 8.73 -1.39
N ASP A 310 -1.48 8.88 -1.64
CA ASP A 310 -0.83 8.46 -2.89
C ASP A 310 -0.42 6.98 -2.95
N THR A 311 -0.78 6.19 -1.94
CA THR A 311 -0.36 4.79 -1.85
C THR A 311 -1.37 3.86 -2.49
N TRP A 312 -0.92 3.10 -3.48
CA TRP A 312 -1.66 1.98 -4.04
C TRP A 312 -0.72 0.82 -4.42
N PRO A 313 -1.23 -0.42 -4.48
CA PRO A 313 -2.56 -0.83 -4.02
C PRO A 313 -2.68 -0.71 -2.49
N VAL A 314 -3.91 -0.50 -2.01
CA VAL A 314 -4.19 -0.54 -0.57
C VAL A 314 -4.40 -1.99 -0.17
N ILE A 315 -3.63 -2.49 0.79
CA ILE A 315 -3.74 -3.88 1.26
C ILE A 315 -4.06 -3.85 2.75
N LEU A 316 -5.18 -4.47 3.12
CA LEU A 316 -5.60 -4.69 4.50
C LEU A 316 -5.75 -6.18 4.76
N ILE A 317 -4.88 -6.75 5.60
CA ILE A 317 -5.05 -8.12 6.09
C ILE A 317 -6.16 -8.12 7.14
N THR A 318 -7.20 -8.91 6.93
CA THR A 318 -8.37 -8.96 7.82
C THR A 318 -8.41 -10.22 8.68
N ASN A 319 -7.85 -11.33 8.18
CA ASN A 319 -7.67 -12.57 8.94
C ASN A 319 -6.35 -13.25 8.55
N PRO A 320 -5.52 -13.68 9.52
CA PRO A 320 -5.60 -13.33 10.94
C PRO A 320 -5.35 -11.82 11.11
N LYS A 321 -5.96 -11.22 12.14
CA LYS A 321 -5.76 -9.80 12.45
C LYS A 321 -4.40 -9.55 13.09
N ASP A 322 -3.97 -8.28 13.09
CA ASP A 322 -2.76 -7.86 13.80
C ASP A 322 -2.87 -8.13 15.32
N ALA A 323 -1.89 -8.87 15.84
CA ALA A 323 -1.82 -9.28 17.23
C ALA A 323 -1.66 -8.11 18.23
N LEU A 324 -1.28 -6.91 17.78
CA LEU A 324 -1.21 -5.72 18.62
C LEU A 324 -2.59 -5.13 18.92
N TYR A 325 -3.55 -5.33 18.01
CA TYR A 325 -4.89 -4.74 18.11
C TYR A 325 -5.97 -5.78 18.44
N THR A 326 -5.59 -6.97 18.92
CA THR A 326 -6.53 -8.03 19.26
C THR A 326 -7.23 -7.74 20.58
N LEU A 327 -8.57 -7.80 20.61
CA LEU A 327 -9.38 -7.53 21.81
C LEU A 327 -10.22 -8.77 22.18
N PRO A 328 -9.68 -9.79 22.87
CA PRO A 328 -10.43 -11.01 23.21
C PRO A 328 -11.72 -10.77 24.00
N ASP A 329 -11.72 -9.73 24.84
CA ASP A 329 -12.89 -9.34 25.65
C ASP A 329 -13.91 -8.49 24.89
N ARG A 330 -13.66 -8.16 23.60
CA ARG A 330 -14.57 -7.39 22.74
C ARG A 330 -14.94 -8.09 21.43
N GLU A 331 -14.02 -8.88 20.90
CA GLU A 331 -14.12 -9.49 19.58
C GLU A 331 -14.13 -11.02 19.68
N PRO A 332 -14.72 -11.73 18.70
CA PRO A 332 -14.71 -13.20 18.66
C PRO A 332 -13.38 -13.76 18.13
N THR A 333 -12.28 -13.46 18.82
CA THR A 333 -10.90 -13.76 18.38
C THR A 333 -10.63 -15.25 18.18
N GLY A 334 -11.39 -16.12 18.86
CA GLY A 334 -11.34 -17.57 18.67
C GLY A 334 -11.76 -18.03 17.26
N ARG A 335 -12.47 -17.19 16.49
CA ARG A 335 -12.79 -17.47 15.08
C ARG A 335 -11.54 -17.56 14.20
N MET A 336 -10.47 -16.83 14.52
CA MET A 336 -9.22 -16.88 13.75
C MET A 336 -8.56 -18.26 13.82
N LEU A 337 -8.58 -18.90 15.00
CA LEU A 337 -8.00 -20.24 15.21
C LEU A 337 -8.72 -21.34 14.43
N LYS A 338 -10.00 -21.13 14.10
CA LYS A 338 -10.82 -22.05 13.31
C LYS A 338 -10.99 -21.60 11.86
N SER A 339 -10.29 -20.54 11.44
CA SER A 339 -10.34 -20.05 10.07
C SER A 339 -9.66 -21.03 9.12
N THR A 340 -10.11 -21.05 7.87
CA THR A 340 -9.53 -21.90 6.81
C THR A 340 -8.68 -21.12 5.83
N HIS A 341 -8.75 -19.78 5.88
CA HIS A 341 -8.09 -18.90 4.91
C HIS A 341 -7.49 -17.66 5.59
N ILE A 342 -6.30 -17.26 5.13
CA ILE A 342 -5.83 -15.87 5.24
C ILE A 342 -6.70 -15.03 4.31
N ARG A 343 -7.20 -13.89 4.80
CA ARG A 343 -8.08 -12.98 4.08
C ARG A 343 -7.47 -11.59 4.04
N LEU A 344 -7.51 -10.98 2.86
CA LEU A 344 -7.00 -9.64 2.62
C LEU A 344 -7.99 -8.87 1.75
N LEU A 345 -8.23 -7.62 2.07
CA LEU A 345 -8.85 -6.66 1.16
C LEU A 345 -7.75 -5.95 0.39
N VAL A 346 -7.81 -6.01 -0.94
CA VAL A 346 -6.84 -5.35 -1.83
C VAL A 346 -7.60 -4.43 -2.78
N PHE A 347 -7.35 -3.13 -2.66
CA PHE A 347 -8.01 -2.09 -3.44
C PHE A 347 -7.02 -1.45 -4.41
N SER A 348 -7.49 -1.14 -5.61
CA SER A 348 -6.73 -0.46 -6.66
C SER A 348 -7.68 0.10 -7.72
N PRO A 349 -7.44 1.31 -8.27
CA PRO A 349 -8.18 1.81 -9.43
C PRO A 349 -7.90 0.95 -10.68
N GLY A 350 -6.70 0.36 -10.77
CA GLY A 350 -6.30 -0.56 -11.84
C GLY A 350 -6.50 -2.03 -11.50
N LYS A 351 -6.50 -2.89 -12.52
CA LYS A 351 -6.62 -4.35 -12.36
C LYS A 351 -5.46 -4.92 -11.55
N ILE A 352 -5.79 -5.66 -10.48
CA ILE A 352 -4.82 -6.45 -9.71
C ILE A 352 -4.59 -7.77 -10.47
N LEU A 353 -3.33 -8.07 -10.75
CA LEU A 353 -2.96 -9.25 -11.54
C LEU A 353 -2.69 -10.48 -10.66
N SER A 354 -2.09 -10.29 -9.48
CA SER A 354 -1.95 -11.31 -8.44
C SER A 354 -1.62 -10.66 -7.10
N VAL A 355 -1.88 -11.40 -6.03
CA VAL A 355 -1.57 -11.03 -4.65
C VAL A 355 -0.74 -12.16 -4.05
N GLU A 356 0.53 -11.88 -3.76
CA GLU A 356 1.42 -12.82 -3.08
C GLU A 356 1.32 -12.62 -1.57
N VAL A 357 1.27 -13.72 -0.81
CA VAL A 357 1.28 -13.71 0.65
C VAL A 357 2.53 -14.42 1.16
N SER A 358 3.23 -13.76 2.06
CA SER A 358 4.38 -14.31 2.79
C SER A 358 4.15 -14.26 4.29
N ILE A 359 4.68 -15.26 5.00
CA ILE A 359 4.71 -15.34 6.46
C ILE A 359 6.18 -15.48 6.88
N ASP A 360 6.65 -14.63 7.77
CA ASP A 360 8.04 -14.62 8.27
C ASP A 360 9.08 -14.66 7.15
N THR A 361 8.85 -13.85 6.11
CA THR A 361 9.65 -13.76 4.87
C THR A 361 9.57 -14.95 3.92
N VAL A 362 8.90 -16.04 4.31
CA VAL A 362 8.66 -17.20 3.45
C VAL A 362 7.39 -16.99 2.65
N GLN A 363 7.48 -17.09 1.34
CA GLN A 363 6.31 -17.06 0.47
C GLN A 363 5.44 -18.29 0.73
N VAL A 364 4.18 -18.06 1.12
CA VAL A 364 3.21 -19.13 1.40
C VAL A 364 2.36 -19.44 0.17
N GLY A 365 2.08 -18.43 -0.67
CA GLY A 365 1.40 -18.65 -1.94
C GLY A 365 0.78 -17.39 -2.53
N PHE A 366 -0.03 -17.57 -3.57
CA PHE A 366 -0.78 -16.51 -4.23
C PHE A 366 -2.26 -16.58 -3.81
N ALA A 367 -2.76 -15.50 -3.22
CA ALA A 367 -4.16 -15.39 -2.83
C ALA A 367 -5.05 -15.27 -4.08
N LYS A 368 -6.17 -16.01 -4.06
CA LYS A 368 -7.18 -15.99 -5.12
C LYS A 368 -8.23 -14.93 -4.81
N GLN A 369 -8.67 -14.19 -5.83
CA GLN A 369 -9.77 -13.26 -5.67
C GLN A 369 -11.06 -14.05 -5.42
N ALA A 370 -11.70 -13.83 -4.26
CA ALA A 370 -12.97 -14.44 -3.92
C ALA A 370 -14.12 -13.67 -4.58
N LYS A 371 -14.25 -12.39 -4.26
CA LYS A 371 -15.20 -11.46 -4.87
C LYS A 371 -14.81 -10.01 -4.52
N GLY A 372 -15.02 -9.10 -5.47
CA GLY A 372 -14.70 -7.69 -5.27
C GLY A 372 -13.24 -7.50 -4.83
N PRO A 373 -12.96 -6.71 -3.77
CA PRO A 373 -11.61 -6.50 -3.27
C PRO A 373 -11.09 -7.64 -2.36
N LEU A 374 -11.89 -8.68 -2.07
CA LEU A 374 -11.48 -9.77 -1.18
C LEU A 374 -10.60 -10.80 -1.90
N TYR A 375 -9.41 -11.03 -1.36
CA TYR A 375 -8.46 -12.08 -1.72
C TYR A 375 -8.28 -13.06 -0.57
N VAL A 376 -8.21 -14.35 -0.89
CA VAL A 376 -8.12 -15.42 0.09
C VAL A 376 -7.01 -16.42 -0.25
N LEU A 377 -6.29 -16.89 0.75
CA LEU A 377 -5.29 -17.94 0.63
C LEU A 377 -5.56 -19.03 1.67
N ALA A 378 -5.74 -20.27 1.23
CA ALA A 378 -5.92 -21.40 2.14
C ALA A 378 -4.70 -21.54 3.06
N TRP A 379 -4.94 -21.78 4.35
CA TRP A 379 -3.89 -21.97 5.33
C TRP A 379 -4.38 -22.88 6.47
N ASN A 380 -3.47 -23.28 7.35
CA ASN A 380 -3.79 -23.95 8.59
C ASN A 380 -3.29 -23.09 9.76
N PRO A 381 -4.18 -22.48 10.58
CA PRO A 381 -3.77 -21.64 11.71
C PRO A 381 -2.88 -22.36 12.73
N THR A 382 -2.99 -23.69 12.85
CA THR A 382 -2.22 -24.46 13.84
C THR A 382 -0.72 -24.45 13.55
N ASP A 383 -0.33 -24.32 12.28
CA ASP A 383 1.07 -24.23 11.84
C ASP A 383 1.77 -22.97 12.38
N TYR A 384 0.99 -21.93 12.71
CA TYR A 384 1.46 -20.61 13.17
C TYR A 384 0.92 -20.25 14.56
N SER A 385 0.59 -21.27 15.37
CA SER A 385 -0.03 -21.09 16.70
C SER A 385 0.95 -20.64 17.79
N LYS A 386 2.26 -20.68 17.53
CA LYS A 386 3.32 -20.37 18.51
C LYS A 386 4.15 -19.19 18.05
N GLY A 387 4.17 -18.13 18.87
CA GLY A 387 4.98 -16.94 18.62
C GLY A 387 4.21 -15.83 17.91
N VAL A 388 4.93 -14.79 17.49
CA VAL A 388 4.38 -13.69 16.70
C VAL A 388 4.97 -13.78 15.30
N HIS A 389 4.09 -13.83 14.31
CA HIS A 389 4.45 -13.98 12.90
C HIS A 389 4.14 -12.70 12.12
N THR A 390 4.92 -12.43 11.08
CA THR A 390 4.70 -11.29 10.19
C THR A 390 4.10 -11.75 8.87
N ILE A 391 2.88 -11.32 8.56
CA ILE A 391 2.23 -11.58 7.28
C ILE A 391 2.35 -10.35 6.38
N LYS A 392 2.78 -10.54 5.13
CA LYS A 392 2.85 -9.47 4.13
C LYS A 392 2.12 -9.89 2.84
N GLY A 393 1.22 -9.03 2.37
CA GLY A 393 0.66 -9.07 1.03
C GLY A 393 1.41 -8.14 0.09
N GLN A 394 1.76 -8.58 -1.12
CA GLN A 394 2.41 -7.76 -2.16
C GLN A 394 1.80 -8.03 -3.54
N THR A 395 1.89 -7.06 -4.46
CA THR A 395 1.36 -7.20 -5.83
C THR A 395 2.46 -7.24 -6.90
N LEU A 396 2.08 -7.65 -8.12
CA LEU A 396 2.98 -8.09 -9.17
C LEU A 396 4.01 -7.10 -9.70
N TYR A 397 3.92 -5.79 -9.48
CA TYR A 397 4.97 -4.88 -9.94
C TYR A 397 6.31 -5.20 -9.27
N THR A 398 6.31 -5.32 -7.94
CA THR A 398 7.49 -5.70 -7.15
C THR A 398 7.96 -7.10 -7.55
N VAL A 399 7.04 -8.04 -7.75
CA VAL A 399 7.36 -9.41 -8.17
C VAL A 399 7.98 -9.43 -9.57
N ALA A 400 7.45 -8.68 -10.53
CA ALA A 400 7.97 -8.60 -11.90
C ALA A 400 9.38 -8.02 -11.92
N MET A 401 9.62 -6.95 -11.15
CA MET A 401 10.95 -6.36 -10.98
C MET A 401 11.93 -7.37 -10.40
N LEU A 402 11.58 -8.05 -9.31
CA LEU A 402 12.42 -9.07 -8.69
C LEU A 402 12.65 -10.26 -9.63
N THR A 403 11.64 -10.67 -10.40
CA THR A 403 11.74 -11.77 -11.38
C THR A 403 12.73 -11.44 -12.50
N ALA A 404 12.80 -10.17 -12.93
CA ALA A 404 13.79 -9.74 -13.92
C ALA A 404 15.20 -9.57 -13.33
N LEU A 405 15.30 -9.07 -12.09
CA LEU A 405 16.58 -8.67 -11.47
C LEU A 405 17.30 -9.83 -10.76
N LEU A 406 16.61 -10.60 -9.93
CA LEU A 406 17.23 -11.61 -9.06
C LEU A 406 17.96 -12.71 -9.85
N PRO A 407 17.44 -13.26 -10.96
CA PRO A 407 18.17 -14.28 -11.73
C PRO A 407 19.49 -13.75 -12.31
N LEU A 408 19.51 -12.51 -12.80
CA LEU A 408 20.73 -11.87 -13.30
C LEU A 408 21.77 -11.70 -12.19
N LEU A 409 21.34 -11.21 -11.03
CA LEU A 409 22.23 -11.05 -9.86
C LEU A 409 22.73 -12.39 -9.34
N TYR A 410 21.87 -13.40 -9.26
CA TYR A 410 22.22 -14.74 -8.82
C TYR A 410 23.33 -15.34 -9.68
N PHE A 411 23.16 -15.38 -11.01
CA PHE A 411 24.19 -15.92 -11.89
C PHE A 411 25.47 -15.09 -11.90
N ARG A 412 25.36 -13.76 -11.72
CA ARG A 412 26.53 -12.89 -11.56
C ARG A 412 27.33 -13.26 -10.31
N ILE A 413 26.67 -13.40 -9.17
CA ILE A 413 27.32 -13.80 -7.91
C ILE A 413 27.97 -15.18 -8.06
N MET A 414 27.29 -16.12 -8.74
CA MET A 414 27.82 -17.48 -8.93
C MET A 414 29.04 -17.52 -9.84
N LYS A 415 29.09 -16.67 -10.87
CA LYS A 415 30.29 -16.44 -11.69
C LYS A 415 31.45 -15.93 -10.84
N GLU A 416 31.25 -14.86 -10.07
CA GLU A 416 32.32 -14.25 -9.24
C GLU A 416 32.85 -15.24 -8.19
N ARG A 417 31.98 -16.11 -7.65
CA ARG A 417 32.34 -17.16 -6.70
C ARG A 417 32.88 -18.44 -7.34
N LYS A 418 33.06 -18.49 -8.68
CA LYS A 418 33.53 -19.67 -9.43
C LYS A 418 32.79 -20.98 -9.11
N THR A 419 31.51 -20.89 -8.77
CA THR A 419 30.69 -22.00 -8.21
C THR A 419 29.54 -22.38 -9.13
N VAL A 420 29.67 -22.13 -10.43
CA VAL A 420 28.69 -22.52 -11.46
C VAL A 420 28.75 -24.05 -11.69
N ASN A 421 28.46 -24.83 -10.65
CA ASN A 421 28.22 -26.26 -10.77
C ASN A 421 26.70 -26.46 -10.91
N CYS A 422 26.28 -26.75 -12.14
CA CYS A 422 25.02 -27.40 -12.52
C CYS A 422 23.72 -26.86 -11.90
N LEU A 423 23.19 -25.76 -12.44
CA LEU A 423 21.73 -25.59 -12.55
C LEU A 423 21.27 -26.30 -13.83
N HIS A 424 21.35 -27.63 -13.85
CA HIS A 424 20.72 -28.43 -14.89
C HIS A 424 19.57 -29.19 -14.25
N LEU A 425 18.35 -28.77 -14.54
CA LEU A 425 17.15 -29.50 -14.14
C LEU A 425 17.02 -30.76 -15.03
N PRO A 426 16.32 -31.82 -14.56
CA PRO A 426 16.07 -33.03 -15.34
C PRO A 426 15.46 -32.72 -16.73
N ARG A 427 15.63 -33.63 -17.71
CA ARG A 427 15.19 -33.45 -19.13
C ARG A 427 13.73 -33.02 -19.31
N PHE A 428 12.84 -33.29 -18.35
CA PHE A 428 11.46 -32.79 -18.38
C PHE A 428 11.36 -31.25 -18.37
N PHE A 429 12.43 -30.54 -17.98
CA PHE A 429 12.51 -29.08 -17.88
C PHE A 429 13.40 -28.42 -18.96
N ASP A 430 13.52 -29.01 -20.14
CA ASP A 430 14.42 -28.51 -21.20
C ASP A 430 14.19 -27.02 -21.58
N VAL A 431 12.94 -26.55 -21.58
CA VAL A 431 12.62 -25.12 -21.82
C VAL A 431 13.14 -24.22 -20.70
N VAL A 432 13.04 -24.66 -19.45
CA VAL A 432 13.52 -23.91 -18.28
C VAL A 432 15.04 -23.86 -18.28
N ASN A 433 15.69 -24.98 -18.58
CA ASN A 433 17.15 -25.05 -18.75
C ASN A 433 17.64 -24.08 -19.84
N GLU A 434 16.91 -23.97 -20.96
CA GLU A 434 17.22 -23.02 -22.03
C GLU A 434 17.11 -21.56 -21.55
N ILE A 435 16.05 -21.23 -20.80
CA ILE A 435 15.84 -19.90 -20.24
C ILE A 435 16.95 -19.54 -19.25
N LEU A 436 17.25 -20.43 -18.31
CA LEU A 436 18.32 -20.23 -17.32
C LEU A 436 19.68 -20.04 -18.00
N ARG A 437 19.98 -20.83 -19.04
CA ARG A 437 21.21 -20.68 -19.82
C ARG A 437 21.32 -19.32 -20.49
N ARG A 438 20.23 -18.80 -21.05
CA ARG A 438 20.21 -17.47 -21.69
C ARG A 438 20.45 -16.37 -20.66
N ILE A 439 19.79 -16.44 -19.50
CA ILE A 439 19.99 -15.49 -18.40
C ILE A 439 21.44 -15.55 -17.89
N TYR A 440 22.00 -16.75 -17.75
CA TYR A 440 23.41 -16.94 -17.38
C TYR A 440 24.34 -16.22 -18.35
N TYR A 441 24.20 -16.43 -19.67
CA TYR A 441 25.04 -15.74 -20.64
C TYR A 441 24.96 -14.21 -20.48
N VAL A 442 23.75 -13.65 -20.37
CA VAL A 442 23.58 -12.20 -20.17
C VAL A 442 24.29 -11.70 -18.90
N SER A 443 24.25 -12.47 -17.81
CA SER A 443 24.87 -12.10 -16.53
C SER A 443 26.41 -12.12 -16.55
N VAL A 444 26.99 -12.91 -17.46
CA VAL A 444 28.43 -13.12 -17.54
C VAL A 444 29.12 -11.96 -18.24
N TYR A 445 28.54 -11.42 -19.31
CA TYR A 445 29.16 -10.36 -20.10
C TYR A 445 28.83 -8.97 -19.53
N ASN A 446 29.87 -8.20 -19.19
CA ASN A 446 29.71 -6.89 -18.56
C ASN A 446 28.92 -5.91 -19.44
N ASN A 447 29.19 -5.91 -20.74
CA ASN A 447 28.55 -5.03 -21.73
C ASN A 447 27.07 -5.38 -21.97
N THR A 448 26.57 -6.50 -21.43
CA THR A 448 25.14 -6.81 -21.42
C THR A 448 24.53 -6.70 -20.02
N PHE A 449 25.23 -7.18 -19.00
CA PHE A 449 24.74 -7.21 -17.62
C PHE A 449 24.51 -5.82 -17.02
N TYR A 450 25.54 -4.96 -17.00
CA TYR A 450 25.44 -3.67 -16.32
C TYR A 450 24.38 -2.75 -16.95
N PRO A 451 24.30 -2.61 -18.29
CA PRO A 451 23.25 -1.80 -18.91
C PRO A 451 21.84 -2.28 -18.59
N LEU A 452 21.61 -3.60 -18.55
CA LEU A 452 20.30 -4.17 -18.19
C LEU A 452 19.96 -3.93 -16.72
N VAL A 453 20.88 -4.19 -15.80
CA VAL A 453 20.65 -3.97 -14.36
C VAL A 453 20.44 -2.50 -14.05
N ILE A 454 21.27 -1.61 -14.61
CA ILE A 454 21.11 -0.16 -14.47
C ILE A 454 19.74 0.26 -14.98
N TYR A 455 19.28 -0.26 -16.13
CA TYR A 455 17.96 0.04 -16.65
C TYR A 455 16.83 -0.45 -15.75
N ILE A 456 16.91 -1.69 -15.23
CA ILE A 456 15.91 -2.27 -14.31
C ILE A 456 15.83 -1.47 -13.00
N VAL A 457 16.96 -1.01 -12.48
CA VAL A 457 16.98 -0.13 -11.30
C VAL A 457 16.43 1.25 -11.68
N TYR A 458 16.83 1.78 -12.82
CA TYR A 458 16.41 3.11 -13.28
C TYR A 458 14.89 3.23 -13.43
N ILE A 459 14.20 2.23 -13.97
CA ILE A 459 12.73 2.27 -14.10
C ILE A 459 12.00 2.32 -12.75
N THR A 460 12.68 2.03 -11.63
CA THR A 460 12.10 2.21 -10.28
C THR A 460 12.29 3.61 -9.73
N ILE A 461 13.32 4.32 -10.20
CA ILE A 461 13.72 5.64 -9.71
C ILE A 461 13.15 6.74 -10.59
N GLY A 462 13.31 6.62 -11.92
CA GLY A 462 12.97 7.65 -12.91
C GLY A 462 13.99 8.80 -13.00
N PRO A 463 13.64 9.90 -13.69
CA PRO A 463 12.37 10.16 -14.38
C PRO A 463 12.17 9.32 -15.65
N TRP A 464 10.98 8.77 -15.84
CA TRP A 464 10.59 7.99 -17.01
C TRP A 464 10.54 8.79 -18.30
N PHE A 465 10.11 10.05 -18.21
CA PHE A 465 10.30 11.05 -19.25
C PHE A 465 10.27 12.47 -18.69
N ILE A 466 10.83 13.41 -19.45
CA ILE A 466 10.74 14.85 -19.20
C ILE A 466 10.04 15.46 -20.41
N GLY A 467 8.89 16.10 -20.20
CA GLY A 467 8.00 16.50 -21.29
C GLY A 467 7.13 17.70 -20.97
N HIS A 468 6.46 18.25 -21.99
CA HIS A 468 5.39 19.23 -21.77
C HIS A 468 4.15 18.45 -21.33
N VAL A 469 4.00 18.28 -20.02
CA VAL A 469 2.89 17.50 -19.45
C VAL A 469 1.62 18.35 -19.33
N LEU A 470 1.78 19.67 -19.26
CA LEU A 470 0.71 20.65 -19.30
C LEU A 470 1.14 21.78 -20.24
N ASP A 471 0.17 22.53 -20.77
CA ASP A 471 0.47 23.68 -21.62
C ASP A 471 1.36 24.68 -20.89
N GLY A 472 2.48 25.03 -21.51
CA GLY A 472 3.49 25.94 -20.96
C GLY A 472 4.34 25.38 -19.81
N HIS A 473 4.14 24.13 -19.37
CA HIS A 473 4.86 23.57 -18.21
C HIS A 473 5.57 22.26 -18.53
N VAL A 474 6.86 22.21 -18.16
CA VAL A 474 7.67 21.01 -18.22
C VAL A 474 7.46 20.20 -16.96
N GLY A 475 7.18 18.91 -17.12
CA GLY A 475 7.04 17.95 -16.03
C GLY A 475 7.98 16.75 -16.18
N LEU A 476 8.26 16.10 -15.05
CA LEU A 476 9.03 14.87 -14.93
C LEU A 476 8.08 13.75 -14.51
N CYS A 477 7.96 12.70 -15.31
CA CYS A 477 7.18 11.52 -14.96
C CYS A 477 8.05 10.51 -14.22
N PHE A 478 7.55 9.87 -13.17
CA PHE A 478 8.21 8.87 -12.34
C PHE A 478 7.30 7.65 -12.18
N LEU A 479 7.83 6.57 -11.59
CA LEU A 479 7.03 5.41 -11.19
C LEU A 479 5.87 5.83 -10.26
N PHE A 480 6.10 6.78 -9.36
CA PHE A 480 5.16 7.19 -8.32
C PHE A 480 4.30 8.40 -8.69
N GLY A 481 4.44 8.99 -9.88
CA GLY A 481 3.67 10.16 -10.30
C GLY A 481 4.39 11.11 -11.24
N ILE A 482 3.79 12.24 -11.58
CA ILE A 482 4.32 13.27 -12.48
C ILE A 482 4.56 14.56 -11.69
N TYR A 483 5.80 15.00 -11.60
CA TYR A 483 6.17 16.27 -11.01
C TYR A 483 6.11 17.40 -12.05
N VAL A 484 5.26 18.39 -11.84
CA VAL A 484 5.12 19.55 -12.75
C VAL A 484 4.81 20.80 -11.93
N ASN A 485 5.46 21.92 -12.26
CA ASN A 485 5.24 23.22 -11.60
C ASN A 485 5.32 23.19 -10.05
N GLY A 486 6.35 22.55 -9.49
CA GLY A 486 6.52 22.47 -8.04
C GLY A 486 5.61 21.46 -7.33
N THR A 487 4.73 20.77 -8.07
CA THR A 487 3.73 19.85 -7.51
C THR A 487 3.94 18.44 -8.06
N LEU A 488 3.96 17.44 -7.18
CA LEU A 488 3.91 16.04 -7.58
C LEU A 488 2.44 15.62 -7.74
N ILE A 489 2.06 15.20 -8.94
CA ILE A 489 0.76 14.60 -9.29
C ILE A 489 0.92 13.08 -9.21
N PRO A 490 0.47 12.44 -8.14
CA PRO A 490 0.72 11.02 -7.89
C PRO A 490 -0.10 10.15 -8.85
N SER A 491 0.39 8.98 -9.24
CA SER A 491 -0.33 8.15 -10.20
C SER A 491 -0.09 6.65 -10.01
N ASN A 492 -1.15 5.87 -10.17
CA ASN A 492 -1.07 4.39 -10.17
C ASN A 492 -0.95 3.80 -11.55
N LEU A 493 -1.34 4.55 -12.58
CA LEU A 493 -1.25 4.11 -13.96
C LEU A 493 0.22 3.89 -14.35
N THR A 494 1.12 4.71 -13.81
CA THR A 494 2.58 4.55 -13.96
C THR A 494 3.04 3.17 -13.49
N TYR A 495 2.60 2.65 -12.33
CA TYR A 495 2.95 1.29 -11.89
C TYR A 495 2.51 0.20 -12.88
N VAL A 496 1.32 0.34 -13.49
CA VAL A 496 0.83 -0.59 -14.52
C VAL A 496 1.70 -0.52 -15.77
N TYR A 497 2.05 0.69 -16.23
CA TYR A 497 2.98 0.87 -17.35
C TYR A 497 4.35 0.24 -17.05
N GLY A 498 4.87 0.41 -15.83
CA GLY A 498 6.14 -0.18 -15.38
C GLY A 498 6.10 -1.71 -15.37
N PHE A 499 5.02 -2.30 -14.89
CA PHE A 499 4.81 -3.75 -14.94
C PHE A 499 4.83 -4.26 -16.39
N PHE A 500 4.08 -3.64 -17.30
CA PHE A 500 4.08 -4.04 -18.71
C PHE A 500 5.42 -3.79 -19.39
N GLN A 501 6.17 -2.76 -19.00
CA GLN A 501 7.52 -2.54 -19.51
C GLN A 501 8.47 -3.67 -19.07
N ILE A 502 8.34 -4.17 -17.84
CA ILE A 502 9.14 -5.32 -17.40
C ILE A 502 8.71 -6.59 -18.14
N LEU A 503 7.41 -6.86 -18.20
CA LEU A 503 6.87 -8.11 -18.76
C LEU A 503 7.05 -8.21 -20.28
N MET A 504 6.72 -7.14 -21.02
CA MET A 504 6.67 -7.17 -22.49
C MET A 504 7.97 -6.71 -23.15
N PHE A 505 8.88 -6.11 -22.40
CA PHE A 505 10.14 -5.61 -22.94
C PHE A 505 11.37 -6.12 -22.21
N VAL A 506 11.50 -5.88 -20.90
CA VAL A 506 12.72 -6.27 -20.18
C VAL A 506 12.96 -7.77 -20.22
N ILE A 507 11.96 -8.58 -19.86
CA ILE A 507 12.10 -10.05 -19.86
C ILE A 507 12.37 -10.59 -21.28
N PRO A 508 11.59 -10.24 -22.32
CA PRO A 508 11.90 -10.65 -23.69
C PRO A 508 13.28 -10.21 -24.18
N LEU A 509 13.72 -9.00 -23.81
CA LEU A 509 15.03 -8.48 -24.19
C LEU A 509 16.16 -9.28 -23.52
N ILE A 510 16.07 -9.60 -22.23
CA ILE A 510 17.03 -10.47 -21.54
C ILE A 510 17.14 -11.82 -22.27
N LEU A 511 16.01 -12.46 -22.57
CA LEU A 511 15.99 -13.76 -23.23
C LEU A 511 16.54 -13.71 -24.65
N TYR A 512 16.23 -12.65 -25.40
CA TYR A 512 16.77 -12.43 -26.73
C TYR A 512 18.28 -12.17 -26.71
N THR A 513 18.76 -11.29 -25.82
CA THR A 513 20.19 -10.99 -25.68
C THR A 513 20.96 -12.27 -25.34
N GLY A 514 20.45 -13.09 -24.41
CA GLY A 514 21.05 -14.37 -24.06
C GLY A 514 21.06 -15.36 -25.23
N TRP A 515 19.97 -15.43 -26.00
CA TRP A 515 19.92 -16.25 -27.22
C TRP A 515 20.91 -15.78 -28.28
N CYS A 516 21.05 -14.47 -28.47
CA CYS A 516 21.95 -13.87 -29.45
C CYS A 516 23.42 -14.21 -29.13
N ILE A 517 23.82 -14.07 -27.87
CA ILE A 517 25.14 -14.50 -27.37
C ILE A 517 25.35 -15.99 -27.65
N GLN A 518 24.40 -16.82 -27.25
CA GLN A 518 24.46 -18.28 -27.44
C GLN A 518 24.56 -18.68 -28.92
N HIS A 519 23.81 -18.01 -29.80
CA HIS A 519 23.84 -18.24 -31.24
C HIS A 519 25.22 -17.86 -31.83
N ARG A 520 25.76 -16.69 -31.44
CA ARG A 520 27.10 -16.23 -31.83
C ARG A 520 28.18 -17.22 -31.40
N LEU A 521 28.16 -17.66 -30.14
CA LEU A 521 29.12 -18.63 -29.61
C LEU A 521 29.06 -19.98 -30.34
N ARG A 522 27.87 -20.47 -30.69
CA ARG A 522 27.70 -21.71 -31.47
C ARG A 522 28.29 -21.60 -32.87
N ASN A 523 28.13 -20.47 -33.54
CA ASN A 523 28.69 -20.26 -34.88
C ASN A 523 30.22 -20.14 -34.83
N LEU A 524 30.76 -19.47 -33.81
CA LEU A 524 32.20 -19.41 -33.57
C LEU A 524 32.81 -20.78 -33.29
N LYS A 525 32.09 -21.70 -32.62
CA LYS A 525 32.57 -23.08 -32.36
C LYS A 525 32.57 -23.97 -33.60
N LYS A 526 31.66 -23.71 -34.56
CA LYS A 526 31.51 -24.53 -35.77
C LYS A 526 32.47 -24.12 -36.90
N ASP A 527 33.39 -23.19 -36.64
CA ASP A 527 34.33 -22.57 -37.60
C ASP A 527 33.68 -22.22 -38.96
N LYS A 528 32.38 -21.88 -38.93
CA LYS A 528 31.67 -21.47 -40.14
C LYS A 528 32.07 -20.04 -40.45
N ALA A 529 32.69 -19.82 -41.62
CA ALA A 529 32.79 -18.51 -42.21
C ALA A 529 31.38 -17.89 -42.26
N MET A 530 31.18 -16.75 -41.58
CA MET A 530 29.90 -16.05 -41.67
C MET A 530 29.81 -15.42 -43.04
N ASP A 531 29.05 -16.04 -43.94
CA ASP A 531 28.54 -15.34 -45.12
C ASP A 531 27.85 -14.06 -44.66
N LYS A 532 28.06 -12.95 -45.37
CA LYS A 532 27.37 -11.70 -45.08
C LYS A 532 25.86 -12.00 -45.05
N PRO A 533 25.16 -11.76 -43.92
CA PRO A 533 23.77 -12.14 -43.81
C PRO A 533 22.98 -11.37 -44.87
N THR A 534 22.29 -12.09 -45.75
CA THR A 534 21.29 -11.46 -46.61
C THR A 534 20.18 -10.88 -45.74
N CYS A 535 19.55 -9.80 -46.18
CA CYS A 535 18.47 -9.13 -45.42
C CYS A 535 17.37 -10.13 -44.99
N LYS A 536 17.03 -11.08 -45.87
CA LYS A 536 16.04 -12.14 -45.59
C LYS A 536 16.45 -13.06 -44.44
N ASN A 537 17.72 -13.47 -44.37
CA ASN A 537 18.22 -14.33 -43.31
C ASN A 537 18.32 -13.56 -41.98
N TYR A 538 18.76 -12.30 -42.01
CA TYR A 538 18.79 -11.46 -40.82
C TYR A 538 17.40 -11.26 -40.21
N VAL A 539 16.40 -10.94 -41.03
CA VAL A 539 15.00 -10.78 -40.56
C VAL A 539 14.48 -12.09 -39.97
N LYS A 540 14.78 -13.23 -40.61
CA LYS A 540 14.38 -14.56 -40.12
C LYS A 540 15.01 -14.86 -38.76
N ASP A 541 16.29 -14.57 -38.57
CA ASP A 541 17.03 -14.92 -37.36
C ASP A 541 16.73 -13.95 -36.20
N HIS A 542 16.37 -12.69 -36.51
CA HIS A 542 16.19 -11.63 -35.51
C HIS A 542 14.77 -11.05 -35.44
N TRP A 543 13.76 -11.75 -35.96
CA TRP A 543 12.36 -11.26 -35.98
C TRP A 543 11.83 -10.84 -34.60
N SER A 544 12.21 -11.58 -33.54
CA SER A 544 11.77 -11.30 -32.17
C SER A 544 12.37 -10.00 -31.64
N PHE A 545 13.61 -9.69 -32.00
CA PHE A 545 14.23 -8.40 -31.71
C PHE A 545 13.62 -7.26 -32.51
N LEU A 546 13.35 -7.49 -33.81
CA LEU A 546 12.66 -6.49 -34.63
C LEU A 546 11.29 -6.16 -34.05
N LEU A 547 10.56 -7.16 -33.54
CA LEU A 547 9.29 -6.96 -32.85
C LEU A 547 9.46 -6.17 -31.54
N ILE A 548 10.45 -6.52 -30.71
CA ILE A 548 10.75 -5.80 -29.45
C ILE A 548 11.05 -4.32 -29.73
N VAL A 549 11.91 -4.03 -30.71
CA VAL A 549 12.26 -2.66 -31.10
C VAL A 549 11.05 -1.94 -31.70
N PHE A 550 10.31 -2.58 -32.60
CA PHE A 550 9.10 -2.01 -33.20
C PHE A 550 8.09 -1.61 -32.13
N LEU A 551 7.80 -2.49 -31.17
CA LEU A 551 6.86 -2.20 -30.07
C LEU A 551 7.35 -1.03 -29.23
N GLN A 552 8.64 -0.93 -28.91
CA GLN A 552 9.16 0.21 -28.15
C GLN A 552 9.10 1.52 -28.93
N VAL A 553 9.42 1.50 -30.22
CA VAL A 553 9.31 2.69 -31.08
C VAL A 553 7.85 3.11 -31.22
N TRP A 554 6.93 2.16 -31.39
CA TRP A 554 5.49 2.41 -31.44
C TRP A 554 5.00 3.05 -30.13
N PHE A 555 5.37 2.51 -28.97
CA PHE A 555 5.00 3.08 -27.68
C PHE A 555 5.67 4.42 -27.40
N ALA A 556 6.92 4.64 -27.84
CA ALA A 556 7.57 5.94 -27.74
C ALA A 556 6.86 6.99 -28.61
N TYR A 557 6.49 6.63 -29.83
CA TYR A 557 5.78 7.53 -30.74
C TYR A 557 4.37 7.86 -30.26
N GLY A 558 3.56 6.84 -29.97
CA GLY A 558 2.17 7.04 -29.53
C GLY A 558 2.06 7.55 -28.09
N GLY A 559 2.88 7.02 -27.18
CA GLY A 559 2.79 7.30 -25.76
C GLY A 559 3.54 8.56 -25.33
N PHE A 560 4.66 8.93 -25.97
CA PHE A 560 5.45 10.11 -25.59
C PHE A 560 5.37 11.23 -26.63
N PHE A 561 5.69 10.96 -27.91
CA PHE A 561 5.69 12.02 -28.93
C PHE A 561 4.30 12.61 -29.15
N LYS A 562 3.30 11.77 -29.40
CA LYS A 562 1.92 12.22 -29.64
C LYS A 562 1.26 12.82 -28.40
N ALA A 563 1.60 12.34 -27.20
CA ALA A 563 0.94 12.76 -25.97
C ALA A 563 1.61 13.96 -25.28
N TYR A 564 2.95 14.03 -25.28
CA TYR A 564 3.74 14.97 -24.49
C TYR A 564 4.81 15.72 -25.31
N GLY A 565 4.76 15.57 -26.63
CA GLY A 565 5.59 16.29 -27.59
C GLY A 565 7.01 15.75 -27.75
N THR A 566 7.79 16.46 -28.57
CA THR A 566 9.16 16.09 -28.96
C THR A 566 10.09 15.95 -27.77
N MET A 567 9.93 16.77 -26.72
CA MET A 567 10.79 16.71 -25.55
C MET A 567 10.63 15.39 -24.80
N ALA A 568 9.39 14.94 -24.55
CA ALA A 568 9.13 13.64 -23.93
C ALA A 568 9.63 12.47 -24.78
N PHE A 569 9.56 12.61 -26.10
CA PHE A 569 10.09 11.61 -27.01
C PHE A 569 11.62 11.51 -26.91
N LEU A 570 12.34 12.62 -26.89
CA LEU A 570 13.82 12.63 -26.80
C LEU A 570 14.33 12.32 -25.40
N LEU A 571 13.72 12.93 -24.37
CA LEU A 571 14.01 12.74 -22.95
C LEU A 571 13.05 11.72 -22.34
N GLY A 572 12.85 10.59 -23.03
CA GLY A 572 11.99 9.50 -22.58
C GLY A 572 12.76 8.22 -22.27
N PRO A 573 13.58 8.17 -21.20
CA PRO A 573 14.37 6.99 -20.85
C PRO A 573 13.57 5.69 -20.77
N PHE A 574 12.33 5.79 -20.29
CA PHE A 574 11.44 4.63 -20.11
C PHE A 574 11.09 3.94 -21.44
N ARG A 575 10.98 4.67 -22.56
CA ARG A 575 10.62 4.12 -23.87
C ARG A 575 11.72 4.33 -24.91
N THR A 576 12.02 5.57 -25.27
CA THR A 576 12.94 5.89 -26.37
C THR A 576 14.36 5.40 -26.09
N TRP A 577 14.90 5.65 -24.90
CA TRP A 577 16.25 5.16 -24.58
C TRP A 577 16.26 3.65 -24.38
N SER A 578 15.13 3.04 -24.00
CA SER A 578 15.00 1.59 -23.94
C SER A 578 15.13 0.94 -25.33
N ALA A 579 14.63 1.59 -26.39
CA ALA A 579 14.86 1.14 -27.77
C ALA A 579 16.35 1.23 -28.15
N VAL A 580 17.03 2.31 -27.76
CA VAL A 580 18.48 2.47 -27.94
C VAL A 580 19.26 1.38 -27.17
N LEU A 581 18.87 1.10 -25.93
CA LEU A 581 19.43 0.03 -25.11
C LEU A 581 19.26 -1.33 -25.80
N ALA A 582 18.09 -1.63 -26.36
CA ALA A 582 17.86 -2.88 -27.08
C ALA A 582 18.83 -3.03 -28.27
N ILE A 583 19.03 -1.97 -29.06
CA ILE A 583 19.98 -1.95 -30.19
C ILE A 583 21.41 -2.12 -29.68
N TYR A 584 21.79 -1.43 -28.61
CA TYR A 584 23.10 -1.54 -27.99
C TYR A 584 23.38 -2.96 -27.52
N LEU A 585 22.44 -3.59 -26.80
CA LEU A 585 22.57 -4.96 -26.31
C LEU A 585 22.66 -5.96 -27.46
N HIS A 586 21.86 -5.79 -28.52
CA HIS A 586 21.95 -6.63 -29.70
C HIS A 586 23.32 -6.54 -30.39
N ARG A 587 23.85 -5.32 -30.58
CA ARG A 587 25.17 -5.11 -31.17
C ARG A 587 26.27 -5.77 -30.34
N ASN A 588 26.26 -5.58 -29.02
CA ASN A 588 27.27 -6.18 -28.13
C ASN A 588 27.13 -7.70 -28.09
N ALA A 589 25.91 -8.24 -27.98
CA ALA A 589 25.67 -9.68 -28.00
C ALA A 589 26.10 -10.35 -29.32
N SER A 590 25.97 -9.65 -30.45
CA SER A 590 26.35 -10.16 -31.77
C SER A 590 27.87 -10.15 -32.00
N ASN A 591 28.60 -9.32 -31.24
CA ASN A 591 30.04 -9.11 -31.38
C ASN A 591 30.86 -9.76 -30.26
N VAL A 592 30.25 -10.62 -29.43
CA VAL A 592 31.00 -11.38 -28.41
C VAL A 592 32.13 -12.18 -29.08
N GLU A 593 33.33 -12.04 -28.54
CA GLU A 593 34.57 -12.64 -29.06
C GLU A 593 34.97 -13.91 -28.30
N ARG A 594 35.78 -14.75 -28.97
CA ARG A 594 36.23 -16.04 -28.41
C ARG A 594 37.17 -15.84 -27.20
N GLN A 595 37.93 -14.75 -27.12
CA GLN A 595 38.87 -14.50 -26.02
C GLN A 595 38.18 -14.13 -24.69
N GLU A 596 36.97 -13.59 -24.72
CA GLU A 596 36.15 -13.38 -23.51
C GLU A 596 35.68 -14.72 -22.88
N LEU A 597 35.92 -15.87 -23.53
CA LEU A 597 35.72 -17.21 -22.98
C LEU A 597 36.88 -17.69 -22.08
N GLU A 598 38.07 -17.09 -22.16
CA GLU A 598 39.31 -17.69 -21.60
C GLU A 598 39.58 -17.38 -20.12
N MET A 599 38.69 -16.67 -19.42
CA MET A 599 38.68 -16.68 -17.94
C MET A 599 38.00 -17.97 -17.39
N LYS A 600 38.66 -19.13 -17.63
CA LYS A 600 38.62 -20.49 -17.03
C LYS A 600 37.31 -21.08 -16.44
N PRO A 601 37.03 -22.40 -16.51
CA PRO A 601 37.77 -23.53 -17.12
C PRO A 601 37.02 -24.18 -18.31
N GLU A 602 37.70 -25.09 -19.00
CA GLU A 602 37.18 -25.92 -20.10
C GLU A 602 35.90 -26.69 -19.71
N LEU A 603 34.74 -26.10 -19.98
CA LEU A 603 33.50 -26.86 -20.15
C LEU A 603 33.42 -27.28 -21.62
N SER A 604 34.16 -28.36 -21.93
CA SER A 604 33.98 -29.05 -23.20
C SER A 604 32.55 -29.58 -23.25
N GLU A 605 31.91 -29.42 -24.41
CA GLU A 605 30.54 -29.87 -24.71
C GLU A 605 30.30 -31.36 -24.39
N GLN A 606 31.40 -32.12 -24.20
CA GLN A 606 31.40 -33.54 -23.87
C GLN A 606 30.97 -33.84 -22.43
N GLN A 607 31.26 -32.97 -21.44
CA GLN A 607 30.75 -33.17 -20.07
C GLN A 607 29.26 -32.84 -19.91
N PHE A 608 28.71 -32.01 -20.80
CA PHE A 608 27.28 -31.69 -20.85
C PHE A 608 26.42 -32.87 -21.38
N ILE A 609 27.02 -33.79 -22.13
CA ILE A 609 26.35 -34.97 -22.69
C ILE A 609 26.62 -36.22 -21.84
N ALA A 610 27.80 -36.35 -21.23
CA ALA A 610 28.22 -37.54 -20.48
C ALA A 610 27.33 -37.87 -19.25
N VAL A 611 26.78 -36.86 -18.58
CA VAL A 611 25.86 -37.07 -17.44
C VAL A 611 24.54 -37.72 -17.89
N THR A 612 24.14 -37.54 -19.15
CA THR A 612 22.88 -38.12 -19.68
C THR A 612 23.01 -39.51 -20.30
N ARG A 613 24.23 -40.08 -20.39
CA ARG A 613 24.45 -41.45 -20.88
C ARG A 613 24.76 -42.46 -19.79
N ASN A 614 25.16 -42.02 -18.60
CA ASN A 614 25.52 -42.92 -17.50
C ASN A 614 24.34 -43.34 -16.59
N GLU A 615 23.12 -42.84 -16.82
CA GLU A 615 21.93 -43.31 -16.08
C GLU A 615 21.15 -44.42 -16.80
N ASP A 616 21.42 -44.70 -18.09
CA ASP A 616 20.65 -45.68 -18.89
C ASP A 616 21.32 -47.06 -19.04
N SER A 617 22.42 -47.37 -18.34
CA SER A 617 23.14 -48.64 -18.58
C SER A 617 23.68 -49.38 -17.35
N SER A 618 23.13 -49.19 -16.15
CA SER A 618 23.58 -49.98 -14.99
C SER A 618 22.51 -50.35 -13.96
N HIS A 619 21.28 -50.68 -14.36
CA HIS A 619 20.36 -51.44 -13.48
C HIS A 619 19.34 -52.25 -14.30
N CYS A 620 19.80 -53.31 -14.97
CA CYS A 620 18.94 -54.41 -15.39
C CYS A 620 19.80 -55.67 -15.53
N GLY A 621 20.10 -56.32 -14.42
CA GLY A 621 21.03 -57.45 -14.44
C GLY A 621 21.24 -58.13 -13.08
N ALA A 622 20.16 -58.40 -12.34
CA ALA A 622 20.10 -59.46 -11.34
C ALA A 622 18.71 -59.46 -10.70
N VAL A 623 17.87 -60.43 -11.08
CA VAL A 623 16.90 -61.19 -10.25
C VAL A 623 16.02 -61.93 -11.25
N ASN A 624 16.38 -63.19 -11.54
CA ASN A 624 15.48 -64.29 -11.87
C ASN A 624 16.31 -65.53 -12.21
N LYS A 625 16.75 -66.24 -11.17
CA LYS A 625 17.14 -67.65 -11.27
C LYS A 625 16.87 -68.31 -9.93
N LEU A 626 15.68 -68.90 -9.81
CA LEU A 626 15.34 -69.99 -8.89
C LEU A 626 13.93 -70.46 -9.23
N ASN A 627 13.83 -71.42 -10.16
CA ASN A 627 13.03 -72.65 -10.00
C ASN A 627 13.13 -73.57 -11.23
N SER A 628 13.31 -74.86 -10.93
CA SER A 628 13.33 -76.05 -11.80
C SER A 628 14.64 -76.24 -12.60
N ILE A 629 15.34 -77.38 -12.60
CA ILE A 629 14.94 -78.80 -12.46
C ILE A 629 16.13 -79.61 -11.89
N GLN A 630 15.82 -80.55 -10.98
CA GLN A 630 16.62 -81.71 -10.49
C GLN A 630 17.92 -81.47 -9.72
#